data_AF-A0A6N7GT96-F1
#
_entry.id   AF-A0A6N7GT96-F1
#
_cell.length_a   1.000
_cell.length_b   1.000
_cell.length_c   1.000
_cell.angle_alpha   90.00
_cell.angle_beta   90.00
_cell.angle_gamma   90.00
#
_symmetry.space_group_name_H-M   'P 1'
#
loop_
_entity.id
_entity.type
_entity.pdbx_description
1 polymer ?
#
loop_
_entity_poly.entity_id
_entity_poly.type
_entity_poly.pdbx_seq_one_letter_code
_entity_poly.pdbx_strand_id
1 'polypeptide(L)'
;KPSRLAAALAERGMTATGLARAVNVTPSTVGKWADGAAPTVEHAEGATAALGVEVAEVFDRVHLGHRGGRSGRLELPLVPGAPTVDQALDTPPTGDDRWAERAACADPDLDPEAWWPDPTDPAEQARRTCGGCPVLGDCRQAFLDDPNTRRHGTDGIWAGLPGRVLLTLTRNPNRDGGRDHTTQGLTSTRLAADLGVSPSTVAHWRQGQRTPSPAATERLAHRLGVDPDQLWPDRDQSRDGIAR
;
A
#
# COMPACT_ATOMS: atom_id res chain seq x y z
N LYS A 1 -25.55 14.00 -0.34
CA LYS A 1 -24.37 14.82 -0.71
C LYS A 1 -23.46 13.90 -1.53
N PRO A 2 -23.00 14.29 -2.73
CA PRO A 2 -22.09 13.45 -3.50
C PRO A 2 -20.85 13.15 -2.65
N SER A 3 -20.34 11.92 -2.71
CA SER A 3 -19.07 11.56 -2.06
C SER A 3 -17.90 12.35 -2.63
N ARG A 4 -16.76 12.35 -1.93
CA ARG A 4 -15.51 12.95 -2.43
C ARG A 4 -15.10 12.36 -3.78
N LEU A 5 -15.30 11.05 -3.99
CA LEU A 5 -15.07 10.41 -5.28
C LEU A 5 -15.97 10.95 -6.39
N ALA A 6 -17.26 11.14 -6.12
CA ALA A 6 -18.18 11.68 -7.12
C ALA A 6 -17.79 13.11 -7.55
N ALA A 7 -17.34 13.94 -6.60
CA ALA A 7 -16.81 15.27 -6.90
C ALA A 7 -15.51 15.20 -7.73
N ALA A 8 -14.54 14.37 -7.30
CA ALA A 8 -13.26 14.23 -7.96
C ALA A 8 -13.39 13.73 -9.42
N LEU A 9 -14.32 12.81 -9.69
CA LEU A 9 -14.63 12.34 -11.04
C LEU A 9 -15.15 13.46 -11.93
N ALA A 10 -16.09 14.27 -11.42
CA ALA A 10 -16.69 15.38 -12.17
C ALA A 10 -15.65 16.46 -12.51
N GLU A 11 -14.82 16.85 -11.53
CA GLU A 11 -13.75 17.84 -11.71
C GLU A 11 -12.71 17.43 -12.76
N ARG A 12 -12.45 16.12 -12.87
CA ARG A 12 -11.44 15.56 -13.79
C ARG A 12 -12.01 15.11 -15.13
N GLY A 13 -13.31 15.31 -15.36
CA GLY A 13 -13.99 14.82 -16.56
C GLY A 13 -13.92 13.29 -16.73
N MET A 14 -13.67 12.55 -15.64
CA MET A 14 -13.55 11.09 -15.68
C MET A 14 -14.92 10.44 -15.41
N THR A 15 -15.32 9.53 -16.29
CA THR A 15 -16.57 8.76 -16.10
C THR A 15 -16.36 7.59 -15.15
N ALA A 16 -17.42 7.14 -14.48
CA ALA A 16 -17.37 5.91 -13.67
C ALA A 16 -16.92 4.69 -14.48
N THR A 17 -17.33 4.59 -15.75
CA THR A 17 -16.87 3.54 -16.68
C THR A 17 -15.38 3.67 -17.01
N GLY A 18 -14.89 4.90 -17.19
CA GLY A 18 -13.47 5.18 -17.40
C GLY A 18 -12.63 4.75 -16.21
N LEU A 19 -13.03 5.15 -14.99
CA LEU A 19 -12.36 4.73 -13.76
C LEU A 19 -12.42 3.21 -13.56
N ALA A 20 -13.58 2.60 -13.79
CA ALA A 20 -13.77 1.16 -13.67
C ALA A 20 -12.82 0.37 -14.58
N ARG A 21 -12.61 0.86 -15.81
CA ARG A 21 -11.62 0.29 -16.74
C ARG A 21 -10.19 0.46 -16.23
N ALA A 22 -9.85 1.63 -15.72
CA ALA A 22 -8.50 1.93 -15.23
C ALA A 22 -8.07 1.02 -14.07
N VAL A 23 -9.01 0.65 -13.19
CA VAL A 23 -8.74 -0.16 -12.00
C VAL A 23 -9.27 -1.59 -12.07
N ASN A 24 -9.68 -2.04 -13.27
CA ASN A 24 -10.16 -3.39 -13.54
C ASN A 24 -11.33 -3.86 -12.63
N VAL A 25 -12.33 -3.00 -12.45
CA VAL A 25 -13.58 -3.32 -11.74
C VAL A 25 -14.81 -3.06 -12.62
N THR A 26 -16.00 -3.39 -12.10
CA THR A 26 -17.25 -3.05 -12.79
C THR A 26 -17.65 -1.58 -12.54
N PRO A 27 -18.34 -0.91 -13.49
CA PRO A 27 -18.90 0.43 -13.25
C PRO A 27 -19.84 0.47 -12.03
N SER A 28 -20.56 -0.63 -11.75
CA SER A 28 -21.39 -0.76 -10.55
C SER A 28 -20.58 -0.76 -9.25
N THR A 29 -19.33 -1.23 -9.26
CA THR A 29 -18.43 -1.16 -8.11
C THR A 29 -18.01 0.28 -7.86
N VAL A 30 -17.65 1.02 -8.91
CA VAL A 30 -17.36 2.46 -8.82
C VAL A 30 -18.57 3.25 -8.34
N GLY A 31 -19.78 2.91 -8.80
CA GLY A 31 -21.03 3.51 -8.32
C GLY A 31 -21.20 3.35 -6.81
N LYS A 32 -20.98 2.14 -6.27
CA LYS A 32 -21.02 1.91 -4.81
C LYS A 32 -20.01 2.77 -4.06
N TRP A 33 -18.80 2.95 -4.61
CA TRP A 33 -17.81 3.85 -4.01
C TRP A 33 -18.26 5.30 -4.04
N ALA A 34 -18.88 5.74 -5.15
CA ALA A 34 -19.45 7.07 -5.28
C ALA A 34 -20.63 7.31 -4.30
N ASP A 35 -21.28 6.23 -3.85
CA ASP A 35 -22.31 6.25 -2.80
C ASP A 35 -21.72 6.12 -1.38
N GLY A 36 -20.40 6.03 -1.23
CA GLY A 36 -19.69 6.03 0.06
C GLY A 36 -19.23 4.66 0.55
N ALA A 37 -19.39 3.59 -0.25
CA ALA A 37 -18.78 2.30 0.09
C ALA A 37 -17.25 2.38 0.02
N ALA A 38 -16.56 1.79 0.99
CA ALA A 38 -15.12 1.82 1.00
C ALA A 38 -14.53 0.85 -0.05
N PRO A 39 -13.52 1.27 -0.83
CA PRO A 39 -12.75 0.37 -1.68
C PRO A 39 -11.77 -0.47 -0.83
N THR A 40 -11.17 -1.51 -1.43
CA THR A 40 -9.96 -2.11 -0.84
C THR A 40 -8.78 -1.15 -1.01
N VAL A 41 -7.72 -1.30 -0.20
CA VAL A 41 -6.49 -0.48 -0.33
C VAL A 41 -6.00 -0.41 -1.78
N GLU A 42 -5.83 -1.58 -2.41
CA GLU A 42 -5.35 -1.68 -3.79
C GLU A 42 -6.23 -0.94 -4.81
N HIS A 43 -7.56 -1.02 -4.65
CA HIS A 43 -8.47 -0.32 -5.55
C HIS A 43 -8.49 1.19 -5.30
N ALA A 44 -8.35 1.64 -4.04
CA ALA A 44 -8.21 3.04 -3.71
C ALA A 44 -6.96 3.65 -4.36
N GLU A 45 -5.82 2.97 -4.24
CA GLU A 45 -4.55 3.39 -4.85
C GLU A 45 -4.65 3.43 -6.37
N GLY A 46 -5.17 2.38 -7.00
CA GLY A 46 -5.39 2.37 -8.44
C GLY A 46 -6.32 3.50 -8.91
N ALA A 47 -7.38 3.78 -8.15
CA ALA A 47 -8.37 4.79 -8.53
C ALA A 47 -7.80 6.20 -8.42
N THR A 48 -7.04 6.47 -7.37
CA THR A 48 -6.44 7.78 -7.11
C THR A 48 -5.24 8.05 -8.00
N ALA A 49 -4.46 7.02 -8.35
CA ALA A 49 -3.46 7.10 -9.40
C ALA A 49 -4.08 7.47 -10.76
N ALA A 50 -5.21 6.86 -11.13
CA ALA A 50 -5.93 7.18 -12.37
C ALA A 50 -6.49 8.62 -12.38
N LEU A 51 -6.81 9.17 -11.20
CA LEU A 51 -7.33 10.52 -11.03
C LEU A 51 -6.23 11.58 -10.79
N GLY A 52 -4.99 11.18 -10.49
CA GLY A 52 -3.91 12.11 -10.12
C GLY A 52 -4.20 12.87 -8.83
N VAL A 53 -4.60 12.16 -7.78
CA VAL A 53 -4.98 12.68 -6.45
C VAL A 53 -4.46 11.78 -5.36
N GLU A 54 -4.46 12.29 -4.13
CA GLU A 54 -4.17 11.48 -2.95
C GLU A 54 -5.39 10.65 -2.51
N VAL A 55 -5.13 9.48 -1.92
CA VAL A 55 -6.17 8.54 -1.49
C VAL A 55 -7.16 9.17 -0.51
N ALA A 56 -6.66 9.95 0.45
CA ALA A 56 -7.48 10.60 1.48
C ALA A 56 -8.34 11.77 0.94
N GLU A 57 -8.04 12.30 -0.25
CA GLU A 57 -8.84 13.34 -0.90
C GLU A 57 -10.13 12.76 -1.50
N VAL A 58 -10.13 11.47 -1.83
CA VAL A 58 -11.20 10.80 -2.59
C VAL A 58 -11.99 9.84 -1.71
N PHE A 59 -11.34 9.22 -0.74
CA PHE A 59 -11.94 8.21 0.13
C PHE A 59 -11.75 8.60 1.60
N ASP A 60 -12.79 8.38 2.41
CA ASP A 60 -12.71 8.59 3.86
C ASP A 60 -12.11 7.37 4.59
N ARG A 61 -12.18 6.19 3.97
CA ARG A 61 -11.74 4.92 4.56
C ARG A 61 -11.47 3.86 3.48
N VAL A 62 -10.69 2.84 3.85
CA VAL A 62 -10.39 1.68 3.01
C VAL A 62 -10.61 0.37 3.75
N HIS A 63 -10.88 -0.71 3.02
CA HIS A 63 -10.89 -2.07 3.56
C HIS A 63 -9.54 -2.76 3.36
N LEU A 64 -9.07 -3.45 4.40
CA LEU A 64 -7.76 -4.08 4.43
C LEU A 64 -7.72 -5.51 3.87
N GLY A 65 -8.81 -6.04 3.30
CA GLY A 65 -8.86 -7.41 2.76
C GLY A 65 -9.41 -7.53 1.34
N HIS A 66 -9.24 -8.70 0.73
CA HIS A 66 -9.94 -9.09 -0.49
C HIS A 66 -11.32 -9.71 -0.17
N ARG A 67 -12.23 -9.75 -1.15
CA ARG A 67 -13.54 -10.42 -1.00
C ARG A 67 -13.34 -11.86 -0.53
N GLY A 68 -13.92 -12.20 0.63
CA GLY A 68 -13.94 -13.56 1.19
C GLY A 68 -12.96 -13.84 2.34
N GLY A 69 -12.05 -12.93 2.70
CA GLY A 69 -11.12 -13.10 3.83
C GLY A 69 -11.59 -12.47 5.15
N ARG A 70 -11.11 -12.97 6.30
CA ARG A 70 -11.39 -12.38 7.63
C ARG A 70 -10.94 -10.92 7.75
N SER A 71 -9.87 -10.52 7.05
CA SER A 71 -9.40 -9.13 6.97
C SER A 71 -10.31 -8.20 6.15
N GLY A 72 -11.24 -8.75 5.35
CA GLY A 72 -12.17 -7.99 4.52
C GLY A 72 -13.23 -7.19 5.30
N ARG A 73 -13.29 -7.37 6.63
CA ARG A 73 -14.17 -6.61 7.52
C ARG A 73 -13.47 -5.46 8.26
N LEU A 74 -12.14 -5.33 8.15
CA LEU A 74 -11.41 -4.28 8.86
C LEU A 74 -11.34 -3.03 7.98
N GLU A 75 -12.11 -2.01 8.36
CA GLU A 75 -12.04 -0.66 7.80
C GLU A 75 -10.93 0.14 8.49
N LEU A 76 -10.18 0.90 7.71
CA LEU A 76 -9.17 1.85 8.18
C LEU A 76 -9.57 3.25 7.71
N PRO A 77 -9.83 4.20 8.63
CA PRO A 77 -9.99 5.61 8.28
C PRO A 77 -8.75 6.15 7.58
N LEU A 78 -8.93 7.00 6.57
CA LEU A 78 -7.83 7.67 5.88
C LEU A 78 -7.62 9.05 6.49
N VAL A 79 -6.37 9.32 6.90
CA VAL A 79 -5.98 10.60 7.49
C VAL A 79 -4.96 11.25 6.54
N PRO A 80 -5.24 12.44 5.99
CA PRO A 80 -4.27 13.15 5.17
C PRO A 80 -2.94 13.35 5.90
N GLY A 81 -1.82 13.03 5.25
CA GLY A 81 -0.48 13.14 5.84
C GLY A 81 -0.09 12.00 6.78
N ALA A 82 -0.96 11.01 7.02
CA ALA A 82 -0.59 9.77 7.67
C ALA A 82 0.16 8.83 6.71
N PRO A 83 0.99 7.89 7.21
CA PRO A 83 1.63 6.93 6.33
C PRO A 83 0.60 6.01 5.70
N THR A 84 0.83 5.64 4.43
CA THR A 84 0.04 4.61 3.75
C THR A 84 0.30 3.23 4.36
N VAL A 85 -0.57 2.27 4.04
CA VAL A 85 -0.38 0.88 4.46
C VAL A 85 0.97 0.34 3.97
N ASP A 86 1.35 0.64 2.72
CA ASP A 86 2.62 0.19 2.17
C ASP A 86 3.80 0.90 2.81
N GLN A 87 3.74 2.21 3.05
CA GLN A 87 4.81 2.91 3.80
C GLN A 87 5.01 2.29 5.18
N ALA A 88 3.91 2.03 5.90
CA ALA A 88 3.96 1.44 7.22
C ALA A 88 4.53 0.02 7.22
N LEU A 89 4.36 -0.77 6.15
CA LEU A 89 4.85 -2.16 6.06
C LEU A 89 6.24 -2.30 5.42
N ASP A 90 6.53 -1.48 4.42
CA ASP A 90 7.68 -1.67 3.52
C ASP A 90 8.85 -0.75 3.86
N THR A 91 8.66 0.31 4.65
CA THR A 91 9.79 1.15 5.11
C THR A 91 10.77 0.29 5.92
N PRO A 92 12.03 0.16 5.51
CA PRO A 92 12.99 -0.67 6.23
C PRO A 92 13.31 -0.07 7.61
N PRO A 93 13.57 -0.90 8.63
CA PRO A 93 14.14 -0.43 9.89
C PRO A 93 15.51 0.21 9.63
N THR A 94 15.86 1.24 10.41
CA THR A 94 17.19 1.86 10.33
C THR A 94 18.26 0.99 10.99
N GLY A 95 17.87 0.05 11.87
CA GLY A 95 18.80 -0.82 12.59
C GLY A 95 19.53 -0.13 13.73
N ASP A 96 19.09 1.07 14.11
CA ASP A 96 19.61 1.84 15.23
C ASP A 96 18.92 1.41 16.54
N ASP A 97 19.68 0.87 17.49
CA ASP A 97 19.16 0.45 18.80
C ASP A 97 18.56 1.61 19.62
N ARG A 98 18.89 2.86 19.29
CA ARG A 98 18.35 4.07 19.92
C ARG A 98 17.31 4.79 19.06
N TRP A 99 16.69 4.09 18.10
CA TRP A 99 15.66 4.63 17.21
C TRP A 99 14.55 5.39 17.96
N ALA A 100 14.18 4.96 19.17
CA ALA A 100 13.11 5.56 19.96
C ALA A 100 13.40 7.03 20.33
N GLU A 101 14.67 7.42 20.47
CA GLU A 101 15.08 8.81 20.76
C GLU A 101 14.89 9.73 19.56
N ARG A 102 14.82 9.17 18.35
CA ARG A 102 14.59 9.88 17.08
C ARG A 102 13.13 9.80 16.62
N ALA A 103 12.25 9.16 17.40
CA ALA A 103 10.85 9.04 17.05
C ALA A 103 10.16 10.39 17.13
N ALA A 104 9.43 10.77 16.06
CA ALA A 104 8.69 12.04 16.04
C ALA A 104 7.64 12.14 17.16
N CYS A 105 7.14 11.01 17.66
CA CYS A 105 6.21 10.95 18.79
C CYS A 105 6.86 11.22 20.15
N ALA A 106 8.18 11.27 20.24
CA ALA A 106 8.91 11.61 21.47
C ALA A 106 9.02 13.13 21.69
N ASP A 107 8.47 13.94 20.79
CA ASP A 107 8.39 15.38 20.94
C ASP A 107 7.56 15.75 22.19
N PRO A 108 8.12 16.52 23.15
CA PRO A 108 7.44 16.87 24.40
C PRO A 108 6.19 17.74 24.21
N ASP A 109 6.01 18.38 23.06
CA ASP A 109 4.84 19.20 22.76
C ASP A 109 3.63 18.36 22.29
N LEU A 110 3.80 17.05 22.10
CA LEU A 110 2.74 16.14 21.68
C LEU A 110 2.10 15.44 22.88
N ASP A 111 0.77 15.38 22.89
CA ASP A 111 0.02 14.61 23.87
C ASP A 111 0.28 13.11 23.68
N PRO A 112 0.86 12.40 24.67
CA PRO A 112 1.08 10.96 24.57
C PRO A 112 -0.22 10.21 24.31
N GLU A 113 -1.35 10.62 24.91
CA GLU A 113 -2.63 9.92 24.78
C GLU A 113 -3.17 9.91 23.34
N ALA A 114 -2.67 10.77 22.45
CA ALA A 114 -3.00 10.73 21.03
C ALA A 114 -2.63 9.39 20.36
N TRP A 115 -1.66 8.66 20.89
CA TRP A 115 -1.27 7.31 20.42
C TRP A 115 -2.13 6.18 21.01
N TRP A 116 -3.01 6.48 21.95
CA TRP A 116 -3.96 5.55 22.57
C TRP A 116 -5.42 6.04 22.36
N PRO A 117 -5.87 6.12 21.10
CA PRO A 117 -7.19 6.64 20.75
C PRO A 117 -8.32 5.72 21.20
N ASP A 118 -9.51 6.29 21.36
CA ASP A 118 -10.74 5.51 21.40
C ASP A 118 -10.93 4.70 20.09
N PRO A 119 -11.56 3.52 20.12
CA PRO A 119 -11.70 2.66 18.93
C PRO A 119 -12.38 3.33 17.72
N THR A 120 -13.20 4.35 17.96
CA THR A 120 -13.91 5.13 16.92
C THR A 120 -13.13 6.34 16.43
N ASP A 121 -12.09 6.77 17.15
CA ASP A 121 -11.28 7.91 16.78
C ASP A 121 -10.29 7.52 15.65
N PRO A 122 -10.24 8.26 14.53
CA PRO A 122 -9.26 8.04 13.47
C PRO A 122 -7.80 8.20 13.89
N ALA A 123 -7.53 8.77 15.07
CA ALA A 123 -6.23 9.08 15.64
C ALA A 123 -5.42 10.06 14.79
N GLU A 124 -6.08 11.15 14.36
CA GLU A 124 -5.52 12.02 13.32
C GLU A 124 -4.17 12.64 13.70
N GLN A 125 -4.00 13.10 14.95
CA GLN A 125 -2.74 13.68 15.42
C GLN A 125 -1.60 12.65 15.37
N ALA A 126 -1.75 11.52 16.05
CA ALA A 126 -0.71 10.49 16.09
C ALA A 126 -0.35 9.98 14.69
N ARG A 127 -1.36 9.71 13.85
CA ARG A 127 -1.12 9.18 12.51
C ARG A 127 -0.45 10.20 11.58
N ARG A 128 -0.80 11.49 11.66
CA ARG A 128 -0.11 12.56 10.93
C ARG A 128 1.35 12.70 11.38
N THR A 129 1.60 12.65 12.69
CA THR A 129 2.97 12.67 13.22
C THR A 129 3.79 11.49 12.69
N CYS A 130 3.19 10.30 12.60
CA CYS A 130 3.86 9.13 12.03
C CYS A 130 4.23 9.30 10.55
N GLY A 131 3.52 10.13 9.77
CA GLY A 131 3.75 10.26 8.33
C GLY A 131 5.10 10.85 7.94
N GLY A 132 5.72 11.62 8.84
CA GLY A 132 7.07 12.16 8.68
C GLY A 132 8.11 11.52 9.61
N CYS A 133 7.76 10.45 10.33
CA CYS A 133 8.63 9.88 11.35
C CYS A 133 9.82 9.12 10.72
N PRO A 134 11.08 9.45 11.07
CA PRO A 134 12.26 8.86 10.43
C PRO A 134 12.54 7.40 10.84
N VAL A 135 11.79 6.88 11.81
CA VAL A 135 11.98 5.54 12.42
C VAL A 135 10.73 4.69 12.28
N LEU A 136 9.94 4.92 11.21
CA LEU A 136 8.69 4.20 10.95
C LEU A 136 8.90 2.68 10.88
N GLY A 137 9.97 2.23 10.23
CA GLY A 137 10.35 0.83 10.11
C GLY A 137 10.75 0.20 11.45
N ASP A 138 11.55 0.91 12.25
CA ASP A 138 11.97 0.43 13.58
C ASP A 138 10.78 0.33 14.54
N CYS A 139 9.87 1.31 14.52
CA CYS A 139 8.64 1.30 15.30
C CYS A 139 7.74 0.09 14.97
N ARG A 140 7.56 -0.22 13.67
CA ARG A 140 6.85 -1.43 13.23
C ARG A 140 7.54 -2.67 13.79
N GLN A 141 8.85 -2.79 13.61
CA GLN A 141 9.60 -3.97 14.00
C GLN A 141 9.54 -4.19 15.51
N ALA A 142 9.79 -3.14 16.31
CA ALA A 142 9.72 -3.19 17.76
C ALA A 142 8.33 -3.65 18.25
N PHE A 143 7.24 -3.14 17.64
CA PHE A 143 5.89 -3.62 17.94
C PHE A 143 5.73 -5.11 17.65
N LEU A 144 6.24 -5.61 16.52
CA LEU A 144 6.07 -7.00 16.10
C LEU A 144 6.93 -7.98 16.92
N ASP A 145 8.13 -7.56 17.30
CA ASP A 145 9.11 -8.43 17.96
C ASP A 145 8.74 -8.70 19.42
N ASP A 146 8.15 -7.74 20.14
CA ASP A 146 7.76 -7.92 21.54
C ASP A 146 6.31 -8.46 21.71
N PRO A 147 6.11 -9.68 22.23
CA PRO A 147 4.79 -10.24 22.50
C PRO A 147 3.95 -9.43 23.48
N ASN A 148 4.56 -8.74 24.45
CA ASN A 148 3.85 -7.93 25.44
C ASN A 148 3.31 -6.66 24.79
N THR A 149 4.16 -5.94 24.04
CA THR A 149 3.75 -4.80 23.23
C THR A 149 2.63 -5.18 22.25
N ARG A 150 2.70 -6.34 21.57
CA ARG A 150 1.59 -6.81 20.71
C ARG A 150 0.29 -7.08 21.46
N ARG A 151 0.36 -7.53 22.71
CA ARG A 151 -0.81 -7.87 23.52
C ARG A 151 -1.51 -6.61 24.02
N HIS A 152 -0.75 -5.62 24.46
CA HIS A 152 -1.27 -4.42 25.12
C HIS A 152 -1.40 -3.22 24.18
N GLY A 153 -0.69 -3.22 23.05
CA GLY A 153 -0.66 -2.13 22.08
C GLY A 153 -1.62 -2.29 20.90
N THR A 154 -2.57 -3.24 20.92
CA THR A 154 -3.47 -3.46 19.78
C THR A 154 -4.36 -2.25 19.45
N ASP A 155 -4.71 -1.47 20.47
CA ASP A 155 -5.55 -0.30 20.32
C ASP A 155 -4.75 0.98 20.06
N GLY A 156 -3.45 0.96 20.37
CA GLY A 156 -2.55 2.07 20.10
C GLY A 156 -2.12 2.18 18.64
N ILE A 157 -1.50 3.31 18.29
CA ILE A 157 -0.95 3.60 16.96
C ILE A 157 0.53 3.20 16.90
N TRP A 158 0.87 2.34 15.93
CA TRP A 158 2.21 1.82 15.68
C TRP A 158 2.53 1.95 14.20
N ALA A 159 3.68 2.55 13.87
CA ALA A 159 4.04 2.88 12.49
C ALA A 159 2.89 3.58 11.72
N GLY A 160 2.13 4.46 12.41
CA GLY A 160 0.99 5.20 11.86
C GLY A 160 -0.27 4.38 11.56
N LEU A 161 -0.32 3.12 11.99
CA LEU A 161 -1.48 2.23 11.89
C LEU A 161 -1.94 1.78 13.27
N PRO A 162 -3.24 1.49 13.49
CA PRO A 162 -3.66 0.79 14.70
C PRO A 162 -2.93 -0.56 14.85
N GLY A 163 -2.49 -0.92 16.05
CA GLY A 163 -1.74 -2.16 16.29
C GLY A 163 -2.49 -3.41 15.81
N ARG A 164 -3.82 -3.45 15.98
CA ARG A 164 -4.72 -4.48 15.44
C ARG A 164 -4.68 -4.59 13.91
N VAL A 165 -4.56 -3.46 13.22
CA VAL A 165 -4.44 -3.39 11.75
C VAL A 165 -3.07 -3.92 11.35
N LEU A 166 -2.01 -3.46 12.00
CA LEU A 166 -0.64 -3.90 11.73
C LEU A 166 -0.49 -5.42 11.90
N LEU A 167 -1.00 -5.99 13.00
CA LEU A 167 -1.04 -7.45 13.22
C LEU A 167 -1.85 -8.18 12.15
N THR A 168 -2.97 -7.63 11.71
CA THR A 168 -3.81 -8.26 10.68
C THR A 168 -3.09 -8.31 9.33
N LEU A 169 -2.32 -7.27 9.02
CA LEU A 169 -1.59 -7.15 7.76
C LEU A 169 -0.35 -8.05 7.72
N THR A 170 0.36 -8.20 8.86
CA THR A 170 1.60 -8.99 8.96
C THR A 170 1.38 -10.48 9.23
N ARG A 171 0.19 -10.89 9.69
CA ARG A 171 -0.15 -12.32 9.93
C ARG A 171 -0.56 -13.11 8.70
N ASN A 172 -0.73 -12.49 7.52
CA ASN A 172 -1.22 -13.17 6.33
C ASN A 172 -0.08 -13.53 5.35
N PRO A 173 0.47 -14.76 5.42
CA PRO A 173 1.58 -15.19 4.55
C PRO A 173 1.23 -15.21 3.06
N ASN A 174 -0.07 -15.19 2.70
CA ASN A 174 -0.52 -15.12 1.31
C ASN A 174 -0.55 -13.69 0.73
N ARG A 175 -0.19 -12.64 1.50
CA ARG A 175 0.15 -11.32 0.93
C ARG A 175 1.61 -11.24 0.48
N ASP A 176 2.45 -12.14 0.97
CA ASP A 176 3.90 -12.10 0.81
C ASP A 176 4.40 -12.89 -0.41
N GLY A 177 3.50 -13.30 -1.31
CA GLY A 177 3.83 -13.92 -2.60
C GLY A 177 4.51 -12.99 -3.61
N GLY A 178 5.45 -12.14 -3.16
CA GLY A 178 6.30 -11.32 -4.02
C GLY A 178 6.46 -9.85 -3.63
N ARG A 179 6.56 -9.51 -2.33
CA ARG A 179 7.13 -8.21 -1.91
C ARG A 179 8.62 -8.40 -1.69
N ASP A 180 9.38 -8.30 -2.77
CA ASP A 180 10.83 -8.14 -2.68
C ASP A 180 11.11 -6.78 -2.01
N HIS A 181 11.98 -6.78 -1.00
CA HIS A 181 12.26 -5.64 -0.12
C HIS A 181 13.29 -4.70 -0.79
N THR A 182 13.41 -4.77 -2.12
CA THR A 182 14.20 -3.84 -2.90
C THR A 182 13.66 -2.44 -2.66
N THR A 183 14.59 -1.50 -2.54
CA THR A 183 14.50 -0.15 -1.95
C THR A 183 13.47 0.80 -2.60
N GLN A 184 12.57 0.32 -3.44
CA GLN A 184 11.63 1.13 -4.21
C GLN A 184 10.14 0.86 -3.93
N GLY A 185 9.76 -0.11 -3.09
CA GLY A 185 8.39 -0.22 -2.56
C GLY A 185 7.27 -0.22 -3.61
N LEU A 186 7.52 -0.76 -4.82
CA LEU A 186 6.53 -0.78 -5.89
C LEU A 186 5.62 -2.00 -5.73
N THR A 187 4.33 -1.80 -5.48
CA THR A 187 3.32 -2.88 -5.54
C THR A 187 3.10 -3.36 -6.97
N SER A 188 2.64 -4.60 -7.17
CA SER A 188 2.35 -5.13 -8.52
C SER A 188 1.35 -4.26 -9.28
N THR A 189 0.42 -3.61 -8.57
CA THR A 189 -0.64 -2.78 -9.14
C THR A 189 -0.11 -1.41 -9.56
N ARG A 190 0.69 -0.75 -8.71
CA ARG A 190 1.38 0.50 -9.08
C ARG A 190 2.37 0.27 -10.22
N LEU A 191 3.15 -0.80 -10.14
CA LEU A 191 4.09 -1.18 -11.18
C LEU A 191 3.37 -1.50 -12.50
N ALA A 192 2.22 -2.18 -12.45
CA ALA A 192 1.43 -2.48 -13.63
C ALA A 192 0.87 -1.22 -14.29
N ALA A 193 0.34 -0.28 -13.50
CA ALA A 193 -0.14 1.01 -13.99
C ALA A 193 0.98 1.81 -14.67
N ASP A 194 2.15 1.92 -14.04
CA ASP A 194 3.33 2.61 -14.58
C ASP A 194 3.82 1.97 -15.90
N LEU A 195 3.72 0.65 -16.03
CA LEU A 195 4.20 -0.11 -17.19
C LEU A 195 3.17 -0.29 -18.31
N GLY A 196 1.92 0.14 -18.09
CA GLY A 196 0.81 -0.08 -19.01
C GLY A 196 0.44 -1.55 -19.21
N VAL A 197 0.60 -2.39 -18.18
CA VAL A 197 0.28 -3.82 -18.20
C VAL A 197 -0.73 -4.16 -17.09
N SER A 198 -1.20 -5.41 -17.04
CA SER A 198 -2.12 -5.83 -15.97
C SER A 198 -1.35 -6.20 -14.67
N PRO A 199 -1.94 -6.01 -13.48
CA PRO A 199 -1.34 -6.47 -12.22
C PRO A 199 -1.04 -7.98 -12.21
N SER A 200 -1.89 -8.78 -12.84
CA SER A 200 -1.67 -10.22 -13.03
C SER A 200 -0.44 -10.53 -13.89
N THR A 201 -0.15 -9.70 -14.90
CA THR A 201 1.07 -9.80 -15.71
C THR A 201 2.32 -9.60 -14.85
N VAL A 202 2.32 -8.56 -14.01
CA VAL A 202 3.42 -8.28 -13.08
C VAL A 202 3.57 -9.38 -12.03
N ALA A 203 2.46 -9.92 -11.51
CA ALA A 203 2.49 -11.03 -10.56
C ALA A 203 3.11 -12.31 -11.17
N HIS A 204 2.76 -12.67 -12.41
CA HIS A 204 3.37 -13.81 -13.10
C HIS A 204 4.87 -13.62 -13.35
N TRP A 205 5.33 -12.38 -13.59
CA TRP A 205 6.77 -12.08 -13.71
C TRP A 205 7.50 -12.28 -12.39
N ARG A 206 6.95 -11.76 -11.28
CA ARG A 206 7.53 -11.93 -9.94
C ARG A 206 7.63 -13.38 -9.50
N GLN A 207 6.67 -14.21 -9.91
CA GLN A 207 6.62 -15.65 -9.61
C GLN A 207 7.47 -16.50 -10.57
N GLY A 208 8.18 -15.88 -11.52
CA GLY A 208 8.98 -16.58 -12.53
C GLY A 208 8.16 -17.42 -13.52
N GLN A 209 6.83 -17.33 -13.48
CA GLN A 209 5.93 -18.08 -14.36
C GLN A 209 5.97 -17.58 -15.81
N ARG A 210 6.35 -16.32 -16.00
CA ARG A 210 6.52 -15.68 -17.31
C ARG A 210 7.70 -14.72 -17.26
N THR A 211 8.34 -14.52 -18.40
CA THR A 211 9.33 -13.47 -18.59
C THR A 211 8.71 -12.24 -19.26
N PRO A 212 9.10 -11.01 -18.89
CA PRO A 212 8.65 -9.81 -19.59
C PRO A 212 9.18 -9.79 -21.03
N SER A 213 8.46 -9.12 -21.94
CA SER A 213 8.99 -8.85 -23.28
C SER A 213 10.17 -7.87 -23.20
N PRO A 214 11.04 -7.79 -24.22
CA PRO A 214 12.16 -6.85 -24.24
C PRO A 214 11.76 -5.40 -23.92
N ALA A 215 10.70 -4.91 -24.56
CA ALA A 215 10.16 -3.58 -24.30
C ALA A 215 9.59 -3.41 -22.89
N ALA A 216 9.06 -4.47 -22.26
CA ALA A 216 8.60 -4.41 -20.88
C ALA A 216 9.77 -4.42 -19.88
N THR A 217 10.83 -5.18 -20.17
CA THR A 217 12.07 -5.16 -19.38
C THR A 217 12.74 -3.80 -19.42
N GLU A 218 12.81 -3.14 -20.59
CA GLU A 218 13.38 -1.80 -20.72
C GLU A 218 12.61 -0.76 -19.90
N ARG A 219 11.27 -0.78 -19.95
CA ARG A 219 10.44 0.12 -19.13
C ARG A 219 10.62 -0.14 -17.64
N LEU A 220 10.72 -1.40 -17.24
CA LEU A 220 10.93 -1.81 -15.86
C LEU A 220 12.31 -1.38 -15.35
N ALA A 221 13.37 -1.59 -16.15
CA ALA A 221 14.74 -1.18 -15.84
C ALA A 221 14.87 0.34 -15.67
N HIS A 222 14.31 1.10 -16.62
CA HIS A 222 14.27 2.55 -16.54
C HIS A 222 13.56 3.04 -15.28
N ARG A 223 12.43 2.42 -14.92
CA ARG A 223 11.66 2.78 -13.72
C ARG A 223 12.40 2.46 -12.43
N LEU A 224 13.13 1.34 -12.43
CA LEU A 224 13.87 0.84 -11.28
C LEU A 224 15.26 1.49 -11.14
N GLY A 225 15.76 2.17 -12.17
CA GLY A 225 17.10 2.76 -12.17
C GLY A 225 18.20 1.70 -12.17
N VAL A 226 17.93 0.51 -12.71
CA VAL A 226 18.86 -0.62 -12.82
C VAL A 226 19.08 -0.98 -14.28
N ASP A 227 20.12 -1.74 -14.56
CA ASP A 227 20.39 -2.24 -15.91
C ASP A 227 19.35 -3.33 -16.30
N PRO A 228 18.77 -3.31 -17.52
CA PRO A 228 17.83 -4.33 -17.99
C PRO A 228 18.32 -5.77 -17.85
N ASP A 229 19.63 -6.01 -18.01
CA ASP A 229 20.21 -7.34 -17.96
C ASP A 229 20.38 -7.84 -16.51
N GLN A 230 20.32 -6.94 -15.52
CA GLN A 230 20.30 -7.30 -14.10
C GLN A 230 18.95 -7.83 -13.63
N LEU A 231 17.86 -7.54 -14.35
CA LEU A 231 16.51 -7.92 -13.94
C LEU A 231 16.19 -9.40 -14.22
N TRP A 232 16.75 -9.95 -15.31
CA TRP A 232 16.57 -11.36 -15.70
C TRP A 232 17.83 -11.89 -16.39
N PRO A 233 18.82 -12.41 -15.64
CA PRO A 233 20.09 -12.86 -16.20
C PRO A 233 20.00 -14.10 -17.12
N ASP A 234 18.88 -14.83 -17.13
CA ASP A 234 18.69 -16.10 -17.88
C ASP A 234 18.09 -15.93 -19.30
N ARG A 235 18.26 -14.77 -19.95
CA ARG A 235 17.68 -14.48 -21.26
C ARG A 235 18.15 -15.39 -22.42
N ASP A 236 19.18 -16.21 -22.20
CA ASP A 236 19.87 -16.93 -23.29
C ASP A 236 19.45 -18.41 -23.46
N GLN A 237 18.79 -19.04 -22.49
CA GLN A 237 18.58 -20.51 -22.57
C GLN A 237 17.34 -20.96 -23.37
N SER A 238 16.51 -20.02 -23.86
CA SER A 238 15.25 -20.35 -24.57
C SER A 238 15.22 -20.00 -26.06
N ARG A 239 16.30 -19.46 -26.63
CA ARG A 239 16.37 -19.13 -28.07
C ARG A 239 17.02 -20.22 -28.94
N ASP A 240 17.66 -21.23 -28.34
CA ASP A 240 18.32 -22.33 -29.06
C ASP A 240 17.53 -23.67 -29.05
N GLY A 241 16.26 -23.67 -28.63
CA GLY A 241 15.48 -24.88 -28.39
C GLY A 241 14.49 -25.33 -29.47
N ILE A 242 14.49 -24.76 -30.69
CA ILE A 242 13.70 -25.29 -31.82
C ILE A 242 14.58 -25.39 -33.07
N ALA A 243 15.41 -26.42 -33.10
CA ALA A 243 15.91 -27.05 -34.32
C ALA A 243 16.52 -28.43 -34.00
N ARG A 244 15.67 -29.47 -33.95
CA ARG A 244 15.82 -30.78 -34.61
C ARG A 244 14.76 -31.75 -34.11
#